data_AF-A0A1J4XBY7-F1
#
_entry.id   AF-A0A1J4XBY7-F1
#
_cell.length_a   1.000
_cell.length_b   1.000
_cell.length_c   1.000
_cell.angle_alpha   90.00
_cell.angle_beta   90.00
_cell.angle_gamma   90.00
#
_symmetry.space_group_name_H-M   'P 1'
#
loop_
_entity.id
_entity.type
_entity.pdbx_description
1 polymer ?
#
loop_
_entity_poly.entity_id
_entity_poly.type
_entity_poly.pdbx_seq_one_letter_code
_entity_poly.pdbx_strand_id
1 'polypeptide(L)'
;MSHQKNKSRSQTDPTLKRQTLSLCMIVKNEEEMLGECLASVKDVVDEMLILDTGSTDKTMDIARSFGATLHEMVWEDDFAKARNESIRHASCDWILWMDADERLLPESIPALKKLLKPVRRATLYNIHIQNLKEDGQTFILSKSHRLFSNHFGLKFTGRIHEQVSPSAKNFGGVEHDSTVMLYHLGYGFADHRKELKSRRNLQLLTRLVQEKPDDAYAHLKLGEEYGLAGNQAQALEHFLIAVKKETFNRDMKATLYNVTAEALLKLGEVSEARKYADASLALFPRQSAAAYLRYRLADQASDWNEALIWLNTLQRLNEKPDSATKFSGEVMLEKGQILVTRAIVLMKNGDLVEARKEFESALMSGNTQPKLREYLVEVCYQLGDYDAVEEVLISLIRDFPNKSGYLMMFANLKIKQQQFPEAIRLLENYLTINPQNGEVGKRLVALYGKTGQMEKAHALLIELNEAVAKTT
;
A
#
# COMPACT_ATOMS: atom_id res chain seq x y z
N MET A 1 -36.93 -4.79 57.15
CA MET A 1 -37.06 -4.82 55.69
C MET A 1 -37.95 -3.67 55.23
N SER A 2 -37.37 -2.62 54.64
CA SER A 2 -37.99 -1.84 53.55
C SER A 2 -36.96 -0.82 53.05
N HIS A 3 -36.51 -1.04 51.82
CA HIS A 3 -35.47 -0.26 51.15
C HIS A 3 -35.96 1.15 50.82
N GLN A 4 -35.29 2.19 51.33
CA GLN A 4 -35.31 3.50 50.69
C GLN A 4 -34.45 3.44 49.42
N LYS A 5 -35.12 3.25 48.28
CA LYS A 5 -34.51 3.47 46.96
C LYS A 5 -34.29 4.97 46.77
N ASN A 6 -33.05 5.40 46.98
CA ASN A 6 -32.54 6.68 46.51
C ASN A 6 -32.55 6.67 44.97
N LYS A 7 -33.59 7.26 44.36
CA LYS A 7 -33.62 7.55 42.93
C LYS A 7 -32.64 8.70 42.68
N SER A 8 -31.39 8.39 42.35
CA SER A 8 -30.49 9.35 41.72
C SER A 8 -31.02 9.64 40.31
N ARG A 9 -31.84 10.68 40.18
CA ARG A 9 -32.10 11.33 38.90
C ARG A 9 -30.75 11.84 38.38
N SER A 10 -30.25 11.28 37.28
CA SER A 10 -29.16 11.91 36.54
C SER A 10 -29.69 13.23 35.98
N GLN A 11 -29.38 14.33 36.65
CA GLN A 11 -29.54 15.66 36.10
C GLN A 11 -28.52 15.81 34.97
N THR A 12 -28.94 15.65 33.73
CA THR A 12 -28.23 16.20 32.58
C THR A 12 -28.35 17.72 32.67
N ASP A 13 -27.24 18.40 32.88
CA ASP A 13 -27.13 19.86 32.97
C ASP A 13 -27.73 20.51 31.70
N PRO A 14 -28.82 21.30 31.80
CA PRO A 14 -29.50 21.89 30.64
C PRO A 14 -28.76 23.08 30.00
N THR A 15 -27.55 23.42 30.43
CA THR A 15 -26.91 24.71 30.09
C THR A 15 -25.77 24.65 29.06
N LEU A 16 -25.39 23.47 28.57
CA LEU A 16 -24.36 23.38 27.53
C LEU A 16 -24.96 23.59 26.14
N LYS A 17 -24.76 24.79 25.58
CA LYS A 17 -25.12 25.13 24.19
C LYS A 17 -24.54 24.08 23.23
N ARG A 18 -25.41 23.43 22.44
CA ARG A 18 -25.01 22.53 21.34
C ARG A 18 -23.96 23.25 20.50
N GLN A 19 -22.81 22.60 20.30
CA GLN A 19 -21.77 23.10 19.42
C GLN A 19 -22.14 22.81 17.97
N THR A 20 -21.90 23.78 17.08
CA THR A 20 -22.17 23.62 15.65
C THR A 20 -20.93 23.19 14.86
N LEU A 21 -21.15 22.60 13.68
CA LEU A 21 -20.09 22.05 12.84
C LEU A 21 -20.21 22.48 11.37
N SER A 22 -19.17 23.12 10.84
CA SER A 22 -19.00 23.40 9.41
C SER A 22 -18.28 22.25 8.72
N LEU A 23 -18.80 21.77 7.59
CA LEU A 23 -17.97 21.07 6.60
C LEU A 23 -17.25 22.11 5.74
N CYS A 24 -15.93 22.00 5.59
CA CYS A 24 -15.15 22.81 4.67
C CYS A 24 -14.40 21.91 3.69
N MET A 25 -14.47 22.25 2.40
CA MET A 25 -13.82 21.51 1.32
C MET A 25 -13.24 22.45 0.28
N ILE A 26 -12.22 21.98 -0.44
CA ILE A 26 -11.86 22.48 -1.77
C ILE A 26 -12.15 21.39 -2.79
N VAL A 27 -12.66 21.76 -3.96
CA VAL A 27 -13.02 20.80 -5.02
C VAL A 27 -12.52 21.28 -6.38
N LYS A 28 -12.30 20.31 -7.28
CA LYS A 28 -12.09 20.52 -8.71
C LYS A 28 -12.35 19.23 -9.47
N ASN A 29 -13.38 19.20 -10.31
CA ASN A 29 -13.72 18.06 -11.16
C ASN A 29 -13.91 16.74 -10.38
N GLU A 30 -14.80 16.77 -9.39
CA GLU A 30 -15.10 15.68 -8.47
C GLU A 30 -16.54 15.16 -8.66
N GLU A 31 -17.13 15.26 -9.86
CA GLU A 31 -18.55 14.88 -10.07
C GLU A 31 -18.85 13.40 -9.73
N GLU A 32 -17.86 12.52 -9.87
CA GLU A 32 -17.98 11.09 -9.54
C GLU A 32 -18.02 10.84 -8.03
N MET A 33 -17.43 11.74 -7.23
CA MET A 33 -17.07 11.48 -5.84
C MET A 33 -17.81 12.37 -4.85
N LEU A 34 -18.11 13.61 -5.24
CA LEU A 34 -18.63 14.62 -4.32
C LEU A 34 -20.01 14.25 -3.76
N GLY A 35 -20.89 13.66 -4.58
CA GLY A 35 -22.27 13.38 -4.17
C GLY A 35 -22.35 12.47 -2.94
N GLU A 36 -21.63 11.35 -2.97
CA GLU A 36 -21.58 10.44 -1.82
C GLU A 36 -20.80 11.02 -0.63
N CYS A 37 -19.80 11.89 -0.88
CA CYS A 37 -19.09 12.62 0.18
C CYS A 37 -20.07 13.41 1.02
N LEU A 38 -20.85 14.28 0.37
CA LEU A 38 -21.81 15.17 1.01
C LEU A 38 -22.95 14.37 1.65
N ALA A 39 -23.41 13.31 1.00
CA ALA A 39 -24.41 12.41 1.56
C ALA A 39 -23.97 11.79 2.90
N SER A 40 -22.69 11.48 3.08
CA SER A 40 -22.16 10.87 4.31
C SER A 40 -22.17 11.81 5.53
N VAL A 41 -22.27 13.13 5.32
CA VAL A 41 -22.17 14.15 6.38
C VAL A 41 -23.39 15.05 6.51
N LYS A 42 -24.35 15.01 5.58
CA LYS A 42 -25.52 15.92 5.53
C LYS A 42 -26.36 15.97 6.81
N ASP A 43 -26.47 14.86 7.54
CA ASP A 43 -27.29 14.77 8.76
C ASP A 43 -26.46 15.04 10.04
N VAL A 44 -25.22 15.49 9.87
CA VAL A 44 -24.23 15.63 10.95
C VAL A 44 -23.69 17.06 11.05
N VAL A 45 -23.55 17.75 9.92
CA VAL A 45 -23.02 19.13 9.85
C VAL A 45 -24.15 20.14 9.84
N ASP A 46 -23.89 21.34 10.35
CA ASP A 46 -24.85 22.45 10.40
C ASP A 46 -24.72 23.38 9.18
N GLU A 47 -23.55 23.40 8.53
CA GLU A 47 -23.33 24.07 7.24
C GLU A 47 -22.32 23.31 6.38
N MET A 48 -22.41 23.48 5.06
CA MET A 48 -21.44 22.98 4.09
C MET A 48 -20.86 24.12 3.27
N LEU A 49 -19.54 24.25 3.29
CA LEU A 49 -18.78 25.26 2.57
C LEU A 49 -17.85 24.58 1.57
N ILE A 50 -18.10 24.83 0.29
CA ILE A 50 -17.36 24.23 -0.80
C ILE A 50 -16.72 25.35 -1.60
N LEU A 51 -15.39 25.33 -1.66
CA LEU A 51 -14.60 26.24 -2.48
C LEU A 51 -14.16 25.52 -3.75
N ASP A 52 -14.67 25.97 -4.89
CA ASP A 52 -14.26 25.47 -6.19
C ASP A 52 -13.02 26.18 -6.71
N THR A 53 -12.11 25.40 -7.28
CA THR A 53 -10.83 25.89 -7.83
C THR A 53 -10.77 25.82 -9.36
N GLY A 54 -11.95 25.84 -10.00
CA GLY A 54 -12.13 25.83 -11.45
C GLY A 54 -12.60 24.47 -11.98
N SER A 55 -13.73 23.96 -11.48
CA SER A 55 -14.40 22.78 -12.04
C SER A 55 -15.03 23.11 -13.41
N THR A 56 -15.01 22.11 -14.30
CA THR A 56 -15.59 22.14 -15.64
C THR A 56 -16.65 21.05 -15.86
N ASP A 57 -16.89 20.22 -14.85
CA ASP A 57 -17.87 19.13 -14.82
C ASP A 57 -19.07 19.48 -13.92
N LYS A 58 -19.89 18.49 -13.54
CA LYS A 58 -21.10 18.73 -12.72
C LYS A 58 -20.83 18.91 -11.22
N THR A 59 -19.58 19.04 -10.79
CA THR A 59 -19.20 19.16 -9.36
C THR A 59 -20.02 20.23 -8.63
N MET A 60 -20.13 21.42 -9.22
CA MET A 60 -20.82 22.55 -8.58
C MET A 60 -22.34 22.37 -8.53
N ASP A 61 -22.93 21.71 -9.53
CA ASP A 61 -24.35 21.40 -9.53
C ASP A 61 -24.69 20.35 -8.47
N ILE A 62 -23.84 19.34 -8.31
CA ILE A 62 -23.94 18.35 -7.24
C ILE A 62 -23.85 19.05 -5.89
N ALA A 63 -22.81 19.86 -5.66
CA ALA A 63 -22.64 20.63 -4.43
C ALA A 63 -23.89 21.45 -4.07
N ARG A 64 -24.45 22.18 -5.05
CA ARG A 64 -25.67 22.97 -4.89
C ARG A 64 -26.89 22.13 -4.50
N SER A 65 -27.02 20.93 -5.06
CA SER A 65 -28.14 20.01 -4.76
C SER A 65 -28.17 19.53 -3.31
N PHE A 66 -27.02 19.57 -2.61
CA PHE A 66 -26.90 19.28 -1.18
C PHE A 66 -27.11 20.50 -0.27
N GLY A 67 -27.42 21.67 -0.84
CA GLY A 67 -27.59 22.90 -0.06
C GLY A 67 -26.28 23.52 0.41
N ALA A 68 -25.15 23.16 -0.21
CA ALA A 68 -23.86 23.75 0.14
C ALA A 68 -23.78 25.21 -0.28
N THR A 69 -23.11 26.02 0.55
CA THR A 69 -22.71 27.37 0.18
C THR A 69 -21.44 27.27 -0.65
N LEU A 70 -21.51 27.84 -1.85
CA LEU A 70 -20.48 27.70 -2.87
C LEU A 70 -19.66 28.98 -2.97
N HIS A 71 -18.35 28.82 -3.00
CA HIS A 71 -17.38 29.86 -3.27
C HIS A 71 -16.49 29.43 -4.44
N GLU A 72 -15.91 30.39 -5.14
CA GLU A 72 -14.99 30.14 -6.25
C GLU A 72 -13.68 30.89 -6.02
N MET A 73 -12.57 30.27 -6.37
CA MET A 73 -11.28 30.93 -6.48
C MET A 73 -10.50 30.41 -7.68
N VAL A 74 -9.60 31.25 -8.20
CA VAL A 74 -8.60 30.79 -9.17
C VAL A 74 -7.59 29.91 -8.45
N TRP A 75 -7.27 28.74 -9.02
CA TRP A 75 -6.20 27.89 -8.52
C TRP A 75 -4.84 28.58 -8.69
N GLU A 76 -4.14 28.84 -7.58
CA GLU A 76 -2.86 29.57 -7.54
C GLU A 76 -1.68 28.68 -7.14
N ASP A 77 -1.75 27.38 -7.44
CA ASP A 77 -0.69 26.43 -7.13
C ASP A 77 -0.33 26.38 -5.63
N ASP A 78 -1.33 26.56 -4.75
CA ASP A 78 -1.17 26.58 -3.30
C ASP A 78 -2.40 26.00 -2.60
N PHE A 79 -2.25 24.78 -2.09
CA PHE A 79 -3.32 24.10 -1.37
C PHE A 79 -3.67 24.84 -0.08
N ALA A 80 -2.69 25.28 0.72
CA ALA A 80 -2.96 26.00 1.94
C ALA A 80 -3.74 27.29 1.68
N LYS A 81 -3.43 28.02 0.60
CA LYS A 81 -4.21 29.21 0.20
C LYS A 81 -5.67 28.86 -0.07
N ALA A 82 -5.94 27.80 -0.83
CA ALA A 82 -7.30 27.36 -1.10
C ALA A 82 -8.03 26.85 0.15
N ARG A 83 -7.38 26.03 0.98
CA ARG A 83 -7.96 25.57 2.25
C ARG A 83 -8.30 26.74 3.16
N ASN A 84 -7.39 27.72 3.27
CA ASN A 84 -7.57 28.89 4.11
C ASN A 84 -8.72 29.78 3.62
N GLU A 85 -8.89 29.93 2.31
CA GLU A 85 -10.03 30.68 1.77
C GLU A 85 -11.34 29.95 2.06
N SER A 86 -11.39 28.61 1.97
CA SER A 86 -12.58 27.82 2.31
C SER A 86 -12.99 27.97 3.77
N ILE A 87 -12.06 27.76 4.72
CA ILE A 87 -12.35 27.85 6.16
C ILE A 87 -12.64 29.28 6.65
N ARG A 88 -12.27 30.31 5.87
CA ARG A 88 -12.55 31.72 6.22
C ARG A 88 -14.05 32.02 6.24
N HIS A 89 -14.84 31.27 5.48
CA HIS A 89 -16.29 31.42 5.42
C HIS A 89 -17.02 30.62 6.51
N ALA A 90 -16.31 29.80 7.30
CA ALA A 90 -16.88 28.98 8.36
C ALA A 90 -17.42 29.80 9.53
N SER A 91 -18.69 29.61 9.84
CA SER A 91 -19.42 30.33 10.88
C SER A 91 -19.67 29.49 12.15
N CYS A 92 -19.50 28.17 12.09
CA CYS A 92 -19.77 27.28 13.21
C CYS A 92 -18.61 27.17 14.21
N ASP A 93 -18.90 26.62 15.41
CA ASP A 93 -17.93 26.47 16.50
C ASP A 93 -16.75 25.55 16.13
N TRP A 94 -16.99 24.57 15.24
CA TRP A 94 -16.01 23.58 14.78
C TRP A 94 -15.98 23.48 13.26
N ILE A 95 -14.83 23.07 12.72
CA ILE A 95 -14.63 22.79 11.30
C ILE A 95 -14.23 21.34 11.12
N LEU A 96 -14.99 20.62 10.29
CA LEU A 96 -14.64 19.34 9.70
C LEU A 96 -14.11 19.59 8.29
N TRP A 97 -12.84 19.28 8.07
CA TRP A 97 -12.20 19.27 6.76
C TRP A 97 -12.28 17.88 6.15
N MET A 98 -12.76 17.75 4.92
CA MET A 98 -12.79 16.49 4.17
C MET A 98 -12.41 16.70 2.71
N ASP A 99 -11.81 15.68 2.10
CA ASP A 99 -11.57 15.63 0.66
C ASP A 99 -12.75 14.93 -0.05
N ALA A 100 -12.99 15.23 -1.34
CA ALA A 100 -14.18 14.73 -2.05
C ALA A 100 -14.22 13.21 -2.22
N ASP A 101 -13.08 12.54 -2.09
CA ASP A 101 -12.92 11.08 -2.13
C ASP A 101 -12.99 10.42 -0.73
N GLU A 102 -13.40 11.16 0.30
CA GLU A 102 -13.59 10.67 1.66
C GLU A 102 -15.09 10.54 2.05
N ARG A 103 -15.41 9.61 2.95
CA ARG A 103 -16.75 9.40 3.52
C ARG A 103 -16.67 9.29 5.03
N LEU A 104 -17.59 9.93 5.75
CA LEU A 104 -17.74 9.67 7.18
C LEU A 104 -18.45 8.33 7.39
N LEU A 105 -17.83 7.42 8.13
CA LEU A 105 -18.46 6.14 8.46
C LEU A 105 -19.65 6.38 9.42
N PRO A 106 -20.84 5.79 9.16
CA PRO A 106 -22.03 5.98 10.01
C PRO A 106 -21.76 5.68 11.50
N GLU A 107 -20.94 4.67 11.77
CA GLU A 107 -20.55 4.23 13.12
C GLU A 107 -19.70 5.29 13.85
N SER A 108 -19.07 6.19 13.12
CA SER A 108 -18.24 7.27 13.66
C SER A 108 -19.03 8.50 14.07
N ILE A 109 -20.29 8.65 13.64
CA ILE A 109 -21.12 9.82 13.94
C ILE A 109 -21.28 10.05 15.46
N PRO A 110 -21.57 9.02 16.30
CA PRO A 110 -21.67 9.23 17.74
C PRO A 110 -20.34 9.64 18.38
N ALA A 111 -19.21 9.14 17.86
CA ALA A 111 -17.89 9.53 18.34
C ALA A 111 -17.59 10.99 17.98
N LEU A 112 -17.87 11.40 16.73
CA LEU A 112 -17.70 12.77 16.27
C LEU A 112 -18.50 13.75 17.12
N LYS A 113 -19.80 13.48 17.35
CA LYS A 113 -20.66 14.33 18.18
C LYS A 113 -20.16 14.49 19.61
N LYS A 114 -19.46 13.48 20.17
CA LYS A 114 -18.86 13.56 21.52
C LYS A 114 -17.64 14.48 21.59
N LEU A 115 -16.96 14.74 20.47
CA LEU A 115 -15.81 15.63 20.40
C LEU A 115 -16.22 17.10 20.37
N LEU A 116 -17.41 17.40 19.84
CA LEU A 116 -17.94 18.76 19.70
C LEU A 116 -18.35 19.34 21.07
N LYS A 117 -17.37 19.89 21.79
CA LYS A 117 -17.55 20.51 23.10
C LYS A 117 -16.99 21.93 23.11
N PRO A 118 -17.48 22.82 23.98
CA PRO A 118 -16.86 24.13 24.16
C PRO A 118 -15.39 23.99 24.56
N VAL A 119 -14.50 24.72 23.88
CA VAL A 119 -13.06 24.74 24.16
C VAL A 119 -12.59 26.16 24.45
N ARG A 120 -11.59 26.29 25.34
CA ARG A 120 -11.00 27.58 25.72
C ARG A 120 -9.71 27.92 24.96
N ARG A 121 -9.22 26.98 24.16
CA ARG A 121 -7.99 27.08 23.37
C ARG A 121 -8.19 26.31 22.07
N ALA A 122 -7.38 26.63 21.06
CA ALA A 122 -7.35 25.89 19.81
C ALA A 122 -7.22 24.39 20.08
N THR A 123 -8.13 23.59 19.53
CA THR A 123 -8.18 22.15 19.73
C THR A 123 -8.27 21.46 18.37
N LEU A 124 -7.44 20.46 18.15
CA LEU A 124 -7.37 19.67 16.93
C LEU A 124 -7.52 18.20 17.25
N TYR A 125 -8.27 17.50 16.41
CA TYR A 125 -8.42 16.06 16.49
C TYR A 125 -7.83 15.39 15.25
N ASN A 126 -6.95 14.42 15.49
CA ASN A 126 -6.58 13.43 14.48
C ASN A 126 -7.77 12.51 14.24
N ILE A 127 -8.22 12.46 13.00
CA ILE A 127 -9.23 11.54 12.52
C ILE A 127 -8.51 10.42 11.76
N HIS A 128 -8.95 9.19 11.99
CA HIS A 128 -8.40 8.03 11.31
C HIS A 128 -8.99 7.93 9.90
N ILE A 129 -8.18 7.60 8.91
CA ILE A 129 -8.59 7.46 7.53
C ILE A 129 -8.25 6.03 7.08
N GLN A 130 -9.27 5.29 6.69
CA GLN A 130 -9.13 3.95 6.10
C GLN A 130 -8.98 4.10 4.59
N ASN A 131 -7.78 3.81 4.08
CA ASN A 131 -7.48 3.83 2.66
C ASN A 131 -7.60 2.42 2.11
N LEU A 132 -8.57 2.17 1.24
CA LEU A 132 -8.71 0.86 0.59
C LEU A 132 -7.50 0.57 -0.30
N LYS A 133 -6.99 -0.66 -0.30
CA LYS A 133 -6.01 -1.10 -1.30
C LYS A 133 -6.71 -1.59 -2.57
N GLU A 134 -5.95 -1.79 -3.64
CA GLU A 134 -6.44 -2.29 -4.94
C GLU A 134 -7.15 -3.65 -4.85
N ASP A 135 -6.89 -4.43 -3.79
CA ASP A 135 -7.55 -5.71 -3.53
C ASP A 135 -9.01 -5.59 -3.04
N GLY A 136 -9.46 -4.37 -2.72
CA GLY A 136 -10.82 -4.08 -2.25
C GLY A 136 -11.15 -4.65 -0.86
N GLN A 137 -10.19 -5.24 -0.16
CA GLN A 137 -10.41 -6.00 1.08
C GLN A 137 -9.47 -5.59 2.21
N THR A 138 -8.31 -5.02 1.90
CA THR A 138 -7.37 -4.53 2.89
C THR A 138 -7.33 -3.01 2.92
N PHE A 139 -7.00 -2.47 4.09
CA PHE A 139 -6.95 -1.03 4.32
C PHE A 139 -5.65 -0.61 5.00
N ILE A 140 -5.14 0.57 4.61
CA ILE A 140 -4.07 1.27 5.31
C ILE A 140 -4.71 2.34 6.19
N LEU A 141 -4.40 2.31 7.48
CA LEU A 141 -4.88 3.31 8.44
C LEU A 141 -3.90 4.48 8.51
N SER A 142 -4.33 5.66 8.10
CA SER A 142 -3.60 6.92 8.31
C SER A 142 -4.34 7.82 9.31
N LYS A 143 -3.68 8.88 9.77
CA LYS A 143 -4.26 9.89 10.66
C LYS A 143 -3.97 11.28 10.10
N SER A 144 -4.95 12.17 10.19
CA SER A 144 -4.80 13.57 9.79
C SER A 144 -5.68 14.49 10.63
N HIS A 145 -5.28 15.76 10.81
CA HIS A 145 -6.07 16.78 11.48
C HIS A 145 -7.26 17.21 10.62
N ARG A 146 -8.36 16.45 10.72
CA ARG A 146 -9.59 16.69 9.96
C ARG A 146 -10.66 17.44 10.77
N LEU A 147 -10.56 17.51 12.10
CA LEU A 147 -11.51 18.26 12.94
C LEU A 147 -10.76 19.25 13.84
N PHE A 148 -11.17 20.50 13.82
CA PHE A 148 -10.55 21.53 14.66
C PHE A 148 -11.53 22.65 15.04
N SER A 149 -11.27 23.27 16.20
CA SER A 149 -12.09 24.36 16.72
C SER A 149 -11.93 25.62 15.87
N ASN A 150 -13.04 26.29 15.56
CA ASN A 150 -13.05 27.54 14.82
C ASN A 150 -12.69 28.74 15.73
N HIS A 151 -12.55 29.93 15.15
CA HIS A 151 -12.39 31.24 15.82
C HIS A 151 -11.08 31.48 16.58
N PHE A 152 -10.12 30.55 16.53
CA PHE A 152 -8.77 30.75 17.08
C PHE A 152 -7.76 31.26 16.05
N GLY A 153 -8.20 31.64 14.85
CA GLY A 153 -7.32 32.12 13.77
C GLY A 153 -6.42 31.04 13.17
N LEU A 154 -6.83 29.77 13.28
CA LEU A 154 -6.12 28.62 12.71
C LEU A 154 -6.02 28.73 11.19
N LYS A 155 -4.85 28.36 10.65
CA LYS A 155 -4.54 28.42 9.22
C LYS A 155 -3.71 27.22 8.81
N PHE A 156 -4.01 26.69 7.64
CA PHE A 156 -3.15 25.77 6.93
C PHE A 156 -1.89 26.49 6.47
N THR A 157 -0.76 25.78 6.55
CA THR A 157 0.56 26.25 6.12
C THR A 157 1.25 25.18 5.30
N GLY A 158 1.97 25.58 4.25
CA GLY A 158 2.62 24.69 3.28
C GLY A 158 1.87 24.67 1.95
N ARG A 159 2.58 24.93 0.84
CA ARG A 159 1.99 24.97 -0.51
C ARG A 159 1.35 23.63 -0.92
N ILE A 160 1.95 22.55 -0.45
CA ILE A 160 1.57 21.15 -0.63
C ILE A 160 1.97 20.40 0.65
N HIS A 161 1.23 19.36 1.02
CA HIS A 161 1.34 18.69 2.32
C HIS A 161 1.07 19.64 3.49
N GLU A 162 0.09 20.49 3.29
CA GLU A 162 -0.39 21.55 4.15
C GLU A 162 -0.86 21.04 5.51
N GLN A 163 -0.47 21.74 6.56
CA GLN A 163 -0.82 21.40 7.94
C GLN A 163 -1.40 22.60 8.67
N VAL A 164 -2.42 22.35 9.49
CA VAL A 164 -3.02 23.36 10.37
C VAL A 164 -2.31 23.46 11.72
N SER A 165 -1.66 22.37 12.16
CA SER A 165 -1.01 22.24 13.47
C SER A 165 0.04 23.31 13.78
N PRO A 166 0.88 23.79 12.84
CA PRO A 166 1.81 24.88 13.11
C PRO A 166 1.12 26.14 13.64
N SER A 167 0.01 26.54 13.02
CA SER A 167 -0.77 27.70 13.49
C SER A 167 -1.36 27.47 14.87
N ALA A 168 -1.86 26.25 15.13
CA ALA A 168 -2.42 25.90 16.43
C ALA A 168 -1.39 25.95 17.55
N LYS A 169 -0.17 25.44 17.32
CA LYS A 169 0.93 25.51 18.29
C LYS A 169 1.28 26.95 18.65
N ASN A 170 1.29 27.85 17.66
CA ASN A 170 1.52 29.28 17.90
C ASN A 170 0.47 29.91 18.84
N PHE A 171 -0.76 29.38 18.84
CA PHE A 171 -1.84 29.80 19.74
C PHE A 171 -1.93 28.97 21.04
N GLY A 172 -0.92 28.16 21.38
CA GLY A 172 -0.95 27.30 22.56
C GLY A 172 -2.01 26.20 22.50
N GLY A 173 -2.37 25.78 21.29
CA GLY A 173 -3.37 24.77 21.02
C GLY A 173 -2.99 23.37 21.48
N VAL A 174 -3.98 22.49 21.55
CA VAL A 174 -3.83 21.08 21.93
C VAL A 174 -4.26 20.18 20.78
N GLU A 175 -3.56 19.06 20.65
CA GLU A 175 -3.83 18.03 19.67
C GLU A 175 -4.25 16.74 20.40
N HIS A 176 -5.30 16.09 19.91
CA HIS A 176 -5.85 14.88 20.48
C HIS A 176 -6.06 13.83 19.39
N ASP A 177 -5.92 12.55 19.76
CA ASP A 177 -6.41 11.46 18.92
C ASP A 177 -7.93 11.27 19.13
N SER A 178 -8.61 10.82 18.08
CA SER A 178 -10.02 10.43 18.14
C SER A 178 -10.22 9.01 17.64
N THR A 179 -11.39 8.41 17.92
CA THR A 179 -11.80 7.14 17.33
C THR A 179 -12.71 7.32 16.12
N VAL A 180 -12.82 8.55 15.60
CA VAL A 180 -13.62 8.85 14.40
C VAL A 180 -12.86 8.33 13.19
N MET A 181 -13.60 7.70 12.28
CA MET A 181 -13.09 7.08 11.08
C MET A 181 -13.70 7.72 9.83
N LEU A 182 -12.84 8.10 8.90
CA LEU A 182 -13.17 8.38 7.51
C LEU A 182 -12.76 7.18 6.65
N TYR A 183 -13.50 6.97 5.58
CA TYR A 183 -13.21 6.00 4.54
C TYR A 183 -12.76 6.74 3.27
N HIS A 184 -11.61 6.38 2.71
CA HIS A 184 -11.01 7.04 1.55
C HIS A 184 -10.96 6.11 0.35
N LEU A 185 -11.58 6.53 -0.76
CA LEU A 185 -11.79 5.74 -1.98
C LEU A 185 -10.62 5.80 -2.97
N GLY A 186 -9.58 6.59 -2.69
CA GLY A 186 -8.55 7.05 -3.65
C GLY A 186 -7.69 6.02 -4.38
N TYR A 187 -7.92 4.71 -4.22
CA TYR A 187 -7.20 3.65 -4.94
C TYR A 187 -8.06 2.87 -5.94
N GLY A 188 -9.35 3.20 -6.10
CA GLY A 188 -10.24 2.55 -7.06
C GLY A 188 -10.23 3.12 -8.48
N PHE A 189 -9.41 4.14 -8.78
CA PHE A 189 -9.48 4.89 -10.03
C PHE A 189 -8.23 4.74 -10.88
N ALA A 190 -8.48 4.56 -12.19
CA ALA A 190 -7.51 4.22 -13.24
C ALA A 190 -6.17 4.98 -13.14
N ASP A 191 -5.08 4.30 -13.51
CA ASP A 191 -3.69 4.75 -13.49
C ASP A 191 -3.48 6.22 -13.92
N HIS A 192 -4.30 6.69 -14.85
CA HIS A 192 -4.26 8.06 -15.36
C HIS A 192 -4.44 9.15 -14.29
N ARG A 193 -5.34 8.96 -13.30
CA ARG A 193 -5.52 9.96 -12.22
C ARG A 193 -4.31 10.03 -11.29
N LYS A 194 -3.67 8.89 -11.03
CA LYS A 194 -2.43 8.81 -10.24
C LYS A 194 -1.29 9.55 -10.95
N GLU A 195 -1.15 9.36 -12.26
CA GLU A 195 -0.13 10.03 -13.07
C GLU A 195 -0.33 11.57 -13.08
N LEU A 196 -1.56 12.05 -13.29
CA LEU A 196 -1.87 13.48 -13.26
C LEU A 196 -1.57 14.11 -11.90
N LYS A 197 -1.93 13.42 -10.80
CA LYS A 197 -1.64 13.86 -9.43
C LYS A 197 -0.14 13.95 -9.18
N SER A 198 0.62 12.92 -9.57
CA SER A 198 2.09 12.91 -9.43
C SER A 198 2.74 14.03 -10.24
N ARG A 199 2.32 14.24 -11.50
CA ARG A 199 2.81 15.35 -12.33
C ARG A 199 2.58 16.72 -11.70
N ARG A 200 1.38 16.98 -11.19
CA ARG A 200 1.06 18.22 -10.47
C ARG A 200 1.92 18.37 -9.22
N ASN A 201 2.03 17.32 -8.40
CA ASN A 201 2.82 17.36 -7.17
C ASN A 201 4.30 17.67 -7.45
N LEU A 202 4.89 17.02 -8.47
CA LEU A 202 6.26 17.30 -8.92
C LEU A 202 6.45 18.77 -9.31
N GLN A 203 5.52 19.36 -10.05
CA GLN A 203 5.57 20.77 -10.42
C GLN A 203 5.57 21.70 -9.18
N LEU A 204 4.65 21.46 -8.24
CA LEU A 204 4.52 22.27 -7.02
C LEU A 204 5.75 22.16 -6.11
N LEU A 205 6.26 20.95 -5.93
CA LEU A 205 7.44 20.69 -5.08
C LEU A 205 8.73 21.20 -5.73
N THR A 206 8.86 21.10 -7.05
CA THR A 206 9.98 21.69 -7.79
C THR A 206 10.02 23.21 -7.56
N ARG A 207 8.87 23.87 -7.68
CA ARG A 207 8.76 25.31 -7.40
C ARG A 207 9.07 25.63 -5.94
N LEU A 208 8.60 24.83 -5.00
CA LEU A 208 8.88 25.01 -3.57
C LEU A 208 10.40 24.93 -3.29
N VAL A 209 11.10 23.98 -3.89
CA VAL A 209 12.57 23.86 -3.77
C VAL A 209 13.29 25.04 -4.45
N GLN A 210 12.79 25.54 -5.59
CA GLN A 210 13.34 26.74 -6.22
C GLN A 210 13.18 27.99 -5.34
N GLU A 211 12.03 28.13 -4.67
CA GLU A 211 11.73 29.24 -3.75
C GLU A 211 12.52 29.12 -2.44
N LYS A 212 12.78 27.88 -1.98
CA LYS A 212 13.49 27.58 -0.73
C LYS A 212 14.54 26.48 -0.92
N PRO A 213 15.71 26.78 -1.51
CA PRO A 213 16.72 25.77 -1.86
C PRO A 213 17.36 25.04 -0.67
N ASP A 214 17.24 25.59 0.54
CA ASP A 214 17.78 24.99 1.77
C ASP A 214 16.72 24.26 2.61
N ASP A 215 15.46 24.21 2.17
CA ASP A 215 14.38 23.56 2.91
C ASP A 215 14.45 22.03 2.77
N ALA A 216 15.03 21.38 3.78
CA ALA A 216 15.21 19.92 3.80
C ALA A 216 13.88 19.16 3.66
N TYR A 217 12.76 19.71 4.16
CA TYR A 217 11.45 19.06 4.04
C TYR A 217 10.94 19.11 2.60
N ALA A 218 11.11 20.25 1.92
CA ALA A 218 10.79 20.38 0.51
C ALA A 218 11.60 19.39 -0.34
N HIS A 219 12.89 19.24 -0.06
CA HIS A 219 13.75 18.26 -0.71
C HIS A 219 13.33 16.81 -0.43
N LEU A 220 13.01 16.45 0.81
CA LEU A 220 12.50 15.12 1.14
C LEU A 220 11.23 14.80 0.35
N LYS A 221 10.26 15.72 0.30
CA LYS A 221 8.99 15.51 -0.43
C LYS A 221 9.17 15.44 -1.94
N LEU A 222 10.03 16.28 -2.51
CA LEU A 222 10.34 16.21 -3.93
C LEU A 222 11.05 14.89 -4.29
N GLY A 223 11.96 14.43 -3.44
CA GLY A 223 12.63 13.14 -3.63
C GLY A 223 11.67 11.96 -3.55
N GLU A 224 10.72 11.95 -2.61
CA GLU A 224 9.68 10.92 -2.50
C GLU A 224 8.83 10.85 -3.79
N GLU A 225 8.41 11.99 -4.34
CA GLU A 225 7.66 12.04 -5.61
C GLU A 225 8.47 11.55 -6.81
N TYR A 226 9.75 11.93 -6.92
CA TYR A 226 10.64 11.37 -7.96
C TYR A 226 10.79 9.85 -7.81
N GLY A 227 10.94 9.36 -6.58
CA GLY A 227 11.06 7.93 -6.28
C GLY A 227 9.82 7.14 -6.70
N LEU A 228 8.62 7.68 -6.44
CA LEU A 228 7.34 7.13 -6.88
C LEU A 228 7.20 7.14 -8.40
N ALA A 229 7.69 8.19 -9.08
CA ALA A 229 7.73 8.27 -10.54
C ALA A 229 8.81 7.37 -11.19
N GLY A 230 9.55 6.58 -10.39
CA GLY A 230 10.60 5.68 -10.89
C GLY A 230 11.96 6.33 -11.10
N ASN A 231 12.08 7.65 -10.88
CA ASN A 231 13.29 8.43 -11.12
C ASN A 231 14.24 8.41 -9.92
N GLN A 232 14.85 7.25 -9.65
CA GLN A 232 15.64 7.02 -8.43
C GLN A 232 16.88 7.93 -8.32
N ALA A 233 17.52 8.29 -9.43
CA ALA A 233 18.69 9.17 -9.42
C ALA A 233 18.32 10.59 -8.93
N GLN A 234 17.26 11.18 -9.47
CA GLN A 234 16.77 12.50 -9.06
C GLN A 234 16.25 12.46 -7.62
N ALA A 235 15.57 11.37 -7.23
CA ALA A 235 15.15 11.16 -5.84
C ALA A 235 16.35 11.22 -4.88
N LEU A 236 17.42 10.50 -5.19
CA LEU A 236 18.63 10.45 -4.39
C LEU A 236 19.31 11.83 -4.28
N GLU A 237 19.41 12.60 -5.36
CA GLU A 237 19.96 13.96 -5.32
C GLU A 237 19.25 14.83 -4.27
N HIS A 238 17.91 14.82 -4.29
CA HIS A 238 17.12 15.58 -3.32
C HIS A 238 17.26 15.03 -1.90
N PHE A 239 17.26 13.70 -1.72
CA PHE A 239 17.47 13.10 -0.40
C PHE A 239 18.82 13.46 0.20
N LEU A 240 19.90 13.46 -0.59
CA LEU A 240 21.22 13.84 -0.11
C LEU A 240 21.30 15.32 0.29
N ILE A 241 20.57 16.21 -0.39
CA ILE A 241 20.45 17.61 0.03
C ILE A 241 19.68 17.69 1.35
N ALA A 242 18.54 16.99 1.46
CA ALA A 242 17.78 16.93 2.70
C ALA A 242 18.63 16.42 3.87
N VAL A 243 19.44 15.37 3.68
CA VAL A 243 20.34 14.82 4.71
C VAL A 243 21.34 15.86 5.21
N LYS A 244 21.84 16.73 4.32
CA LYS A 244 22.82 17.77 4.68
C LYS A 244 22.19 18.97 5.40
N LYS A 245 20.90 19.21 5.20
CA LYS A 245 20.19 20.43 5.61
C LYS A 245 19.14 20.20 6.70
N GLU A 246 18.90 18.93 7.07
CA GLU A 246 17.83 18.58 7.99
C GLU A 246 18.02 19.13 9.41
N THR A 247 16.91 19.58 9.98
CA THR A 247 16.75 19.83 11.42
C THR A 247 15.55 19.04 11.95
N PHE A 248 15.42 17.81 11.45
CA PHE A 248 14.26 16.97 11.66
C PHE A 248 14.25 16.37 13.06
N ASN A 249 13.05 16.01 13.52
CA ASN A 249 12.95 15.14 14.68
C ASN A 249 13.47 13.73 14.34
N ARG A 250 13.65 12.91 15.38
CA ARG A 250 14.23 11.57 15.27
C ARG A 250 13.50 10.70 14.23
N ASP A 251 12.17 10.71 14.23
CA ASP A 251 11.34 9.94 13.29
C ASP A 251 11.56 10.35 11.84
N MET A 252 11.42 11.64 11.54
CA MET A 252 11.59 12.14 10.16
C MET A 252 13.00 11.91 9.65
N LYS A 253 14.01 11.99 10.53
CA LYS A 253 15.40 11.67 10.19
C LYS A 253 15.58 10.20 9.82
N ALA A 254 14.97 9.28 10.58
CA ALA A 254 14.98 7.86 10.25
C ALA A 254 14.23 7.55 8.94
N THR A 255 13.09 8.20 8.70
CA THR A 255 12.37 8.11 7.41
C THR A 255 13.25 8.57 6.25
N LEU A 256 13.91 9.72 6.39
CA LEU A 256 14.84 10.23 5.37
C LEU A 256 15.97 9.23 5.09
N TYR A 257 16.57 8.63 6.13
CA TYR A 257 17.61 7.62 5.96
C TYR A 257 17.10 6.35 5.28
N ASN A 258 15.89 5.89 5.59
CA ASN A 258 15.28 4.75 4.93
C ASN A 258 15.08 5.00 3.42
N VAL A 259 14.46 6.13 3.04
CA VAL A 259 14.23 6.44 1.61
C VAL A 259 15.54 6.70 0.85
N THR A 260 16.54 7.28 1.53
CA THR A 260 17.89 7.45 0.95
C THR A 260 18.55 6.10 0.68
N ALA A 261 18.52 5.19 1.66
CA ALA A 261 19.04 3.84 1.53
C ALA A 261 18.32 3.04 0.43
N GLU A 262 17.00 3.18 0.32
CA GLU A 262 16.22 2.53 -0.72
C GLU A 262 16.59 3.02 -2.13
N ALA A 263 16.73 4.34 -2.31
CA ALA A 263 17.14 4.93 -3.59
C ALA A 263 18.53 4.45 -4.00
N LEU A 264 19.50 4.46 -3.07
CA LEU A 264 20.86 3.94 -3.29
C LEU A 264 20.85 2.45 -3.66
N LEU A 265 20.07 1.64 -2.93
CA LEU A 265 19.94 0.21 -3.21
C LEU A 265 19.41 -0.03 -4.63
N LYS A 266 18.37 0.70 -5.05
CA LYS A 266 17.81 0.61 -6.42
C LYS A 266 18.79 1.03 -7.50
N LEU A 267 19.73 1.93 -7.19
CA LEU A 267 20.81 2.34 -8.09
C LEU A 267 22.02 1.39 -8.06
N GLY A 268 22.02 0.38 -7.18
CA GLY A 268 23.13 -0.57 -7.04
C GLY A 268 24.26 -0.10 -6.11
N GLU A 269 24.10 1.03 -5.43
CA GLU A 269 25.08 1.62 -4.51
C GLU A 269 25.03 0.96 -3.12
N VAL A 270 25.35 -0.34 -3.06
CA VAL A 270 25.14 -1.21 -1.89
C VAL A 270 25.85 -0.70 -0.63
N SER A 271 27.09 -0.20 -0.74
CA SER A 271 27.88 0.24 0.41
C SER A 271 27.30 1.49 1.08
N GLU A 272 26.92 2.50 0.29
CA GLU A 272 26.30 3.72 0.83
C GLU A 272 24.87 3.44 1.30
N ALA A 273 24.09 2.61 0.59
CA ALA A 273 22.76 2.20 1.03
C ALA A 273 22.81 1.56 2.44
N ARG A 274 23.80 0.69 2.66
CA ARG A 274 24.06 0.04 3.95
C ARG A 274 24.31 1.04 5.07
N LYS A 275 25.14 2.06 4.84
CA LYS A 275 25.44 3.13 5.80
C LYS A 275 24.18 3.88 6.25
N TYR A 276 23.29 4.23 5.32
CA TYR A 276 22.03 4.92 5.66
C TYR A 276 21.03 4.00 6.38
N ALA A 277 20.93 2.72 5.98
CA ALA A 277 20.11 1.75 6.69
C ALA A 277 20.59 1.56 8.16
N ASP A 278 21.91 1.47 8.37
CA ASP A 278 22.49 1.35 9.70
C ASP A 278 22.32 2.63 10.54
N ALA A 279 22.46 3.81 9.92
CA ALA A 279 22.18 5.07 10.58
C ALA A 279 20.71 5.17 11.01
N SER A 280 19.77 4.67 10.20
CA SER A 280 18.36 4.57 10.57
C SER A 280 18.15 3.61 11.75
N LEU A 281 18.76 2.42 11.73
CA LEU A 281 18.68 1.45 12.82
C LEU A 281 19.30 1.96 14.13
N ALA A 282 20.34 2.80 14.06
CA ALA A 282 20.88 3.47 15.23
C ALA A 282 19.85 4.44 15.86
N LEU A 283 19.02 5.08 15.04
CA LEU A 283 17.90 5.90 15.51
C LEU A 283 16.76 5.03 16.03
N PHE A 284 16.35 3.97 15.34
CA PHE A 284 15.32 3.05 15.80
C PHE A 284 15.75 1.61 15.53
N PRO A 285 16.28 0.89 16.55
CA PRO A 285 16.73 -0.49 16.39
C PRO A 285 15.61 -1.49 16.10
N ARG A 286 14.37 -1.11 16.43
CA ARG A 286 13.16 -1.92 16.23
C ARG A 286 12.25 -1.24 15.22
N GLN A 287 12.66 -1.27 13.96
CA GLN A 287 11.84 -0.80 12.84
C GLN A 287 11.91 -1.79 11.68
N SER A 288 10.78 -2.00 11.01
CA SER A 288 10.67 -2.95 9.91
C SER A 288 11.26 -2.41 8.60
N ALA A 289 11.15 -1.09 8.35
CA ALA A 289 11.63 -0.49 7.10
C ALA A 289 13.15 -0.69 6.90
N ALA A 290 13.96 -0.29 7.89
CA ALA A 290 15.40 -0.48 7.82
C ALA A 290 15.82 -1.96 7.88
N ALA A 291 15.13 -2.79 8.66
CA ALA A 291 15.39 -4.24 8.68
C ALA A 291 15.13 -4.89 7.32
N TYR A 292 14.09 -4.47 6.60
CA TYR A 292 13.83 -4.91 5.23
C TYR A 292 14.91 -4.47 4.25
N LEU A 293 15.38 -3.22 4.35
CA LEU A 293 16.50 -2.73 3.54
C LEU A 293 17.78 -3.54 3.80
N ARG A 294 18.06 -3.87 5.06
CA ARG A 294 19.20 -4.74 5.42
C ARG A 294 19.09 -6.14 4.84
N TYR A 295 17.91 -6.75 4.90
CA TYR A 295 17.65 -8.00 4.20
C TYR A 295 17.94 -7.87 2.70
N ARG A 296 17.40 -6.85 2.03
CA ARG A 296 17.58 -6.64 0.58
C ARG A 296 19.04 -6.42 0.18
N LEU A 297 19.79 -5.68 1.00
CA LEU A 297 21.22 -5.46 0.80
C LEU A 297 22.02 -6.77 0.92
N ALA A 298 21.69 -7.60 1.89
CA ALA A 298 22.31 -8.91 2.07
C ALA A 298 21.94 -9.87 0.93
N ASP A 299 20.68 -9.90 0.49
CA ASP A 299 20.21 -10.71 -0.63
C ASP A 299 20.91 -10.30 -1.94
N GLN A 300 21.06 -9.00 -2.21
CA GLN A 300 21.81 -8.53 -3.38
C GLN A 300 23.30 -8.86 -3.32
N ALA A 301 23.89 -8.89 -2.13
CA ALA A 301 25.27 -9.30 -1.90
C ALA A 301 25.48 -10.82 -1.89
N SER A 302 24.39 -11.61 -2.04
CA SER A 302 24.41 -13.07 -1.86
C SER A 302 24.88 -13.54 -0.47
N ASP A 303 24.79 -12.67 0.54
CA ASP A 303 25.00 -13.03 1.95
C ASP A 303 23.69 -13.53 2.54
N TRP A 304 23.35 -14.78 2.20
CA TRP A 304 22.09 -15.39 2.61
C TRP A 304 22.01 -15.56 4.14
N ASN A 305 23.13 -15.72 4.83
CA ASN A 305 23.15 -15.80 6.29
C ASN A 305 22.74 -14.48 6.93
N GLU A 306 23.30 -13.36 6.48
CA GLU A 306 22.86 -12.04 6.93
C GLU A 306 21.39 -11.78 6.55
N ALA A 307 20.98 -12.15 5.34
CA ALA A 307 19.60 -11.99 4.88
C ALA A 307 18.61 -12.72 5.82
N LEU A 308 18.91 -13.95 6.24
CA LEU A 308 18.09 -14.71 7.19
C LEU A 308 18.02 -14.05 8.57
N ILE A 309 19.12 -13.47 9.07
CA ILE A 309 19.12 -12.73 10.35
C ILE A 309 18.10 -11.58 10.33
N TRP A 310 18.09 -10.82 9.23
CA TRP A 310 17.18 -9.67 9.09
C TRP A 310 15.74 -10.11 8.84
N LEU A 311 15.50 -11.18 8.08
CA LEU A 311 14.16 -11.75 7.90
C LEU A 311 13.59 -12.32 9.21
N ASN A 312 14.41 -12.96 10.05
CA ASN A 312 14.02 -13.39 11.39
C ASN A 312 13.72 -12.21 12.32
N THR A 313 14.42 -11.09 12.13
CA THR A 313 14.15 -9.85 12.85
C THR A 313 12.80 -9.25 12.43
N LEU A 314 12.52 -9.20 11.12
CA LEU A 314 11.22 -8.76 10.60
C LEU A 314 10.06 -9.61 11.13
N GLN A 315 10.19 -10.93 11.17
CA GLN A 315 9.14 -11.79 11.74
C GLN A 315 8.90 -11.45 13.22
N ARG A 316 9.96 -11.30 14.02
CA ARG A 316 9.82 -10.98 15.45
C ARG A 316 9.16 -9.62 15.68
N LEU A 317 9.50 -8.62 14.86
CA LEU A 317 8.87 -7.30 14.90
C LEU A 317 7.37 -7.38 14.58
N ASN A 318 6.98 -8.24 13.63
CA ASN A 318 5.59 -8.49 13.29
C ASN A 318 4.78 -9.17 14.41
N GLU A 319 5.37 -10.12 15.13
CA GLU A 319 4.69 -10.88 16.18
C GLU A 319 4.52 -10.09 17.49
N LYS A 320 5.44 -9.17 17.78
CA LYS A 320 5.45 -8.36 18.99
C LYS A 320 5.63 -6.88 18.65
N PRO A 321 4.58 -6.22 18.13
CA PRO A 321 4.61 -4.78 17.90
C PRO A 321 4.70 -4.07 19.26
N ASP A 322 5.92 -3.70 19.67
CA ASP A 322 6.16 -3.07 20.96
C ASP A 322 5.69 -1.61 20.92
N SER A 323 4.75 -1.24 21.80
CA SER A 323 4.08 0.05 21.78
C SER A 323 4.94 1.21 22.33
N ALA A 324 6.02 0.89 23.07
CA ALA A 324 6.79 1.88 23.82
C ALA A 324 7.96 2.54 23.05
N THR A 325 8.33 2.03 21.88
CA THR A 325 9.47 2.53 21.06
C THR A 325 9.09 2.80 19.60
N LYS A 326 7.80 3.01 19.35
CA LYS A 326 7.18 2.97 18.03
C LYS A 326 7.69 4.10 17.12
N PHE A 327 8.55 3.72 16.17
CA PHE A 327 8.85 4.55 15.00
C PHE A 327 7.53 4.86 14.28
N SER A 328 7.22 6.14 14.08
CA SER A 328 5.94 6.56 13.51
C SER A 328 5.78 6.18 12.03
N GLY A 329 6.88 5.93 11.31
CA GLY A 329 6.92 5.46 9.92
C GLY A 329 6.94 3.93 9.77
N GLU A 330 6.47 3.18 10.77
CA GLU A 330 6.53 1.71 10.73
C GLU A 330 5.71 1.11 9.58
N VAL A 331 6.35 0.26 8.76
CA VAL A 331 5.70 -0.48 7.67
C VAL A 331 5.72 -1.96 8.02
N MET A 332 4.55 -2.51 8.35
CA MET A 332 4.42 -3.93 8.64
C MET A 332 4.29 -4.71 7.33
N LEU A 333 5.16 -5.68 7.12
CA LEU A 333 5.06 -6.61 6.01
C LEU A 333 4.02 -7.69 6.35
N GLU A 334 3.34 -8.23 5.36
CA GLU A 334 2.42 -9.34 5.58
C GLU A 334 3.20 -10.58 6.06
N LYS A 335 2.67 -11.30 7.07
CA LYS A 335 3.32 -12.52 7.59
C LYS A 335 3.61 -13.52 6.47
N GLY A 336 2.64 -13.77 5.60
CA GLY A 336 2.80 -14.67 4.45
C GLY A 336 3.95 -14.25 3.53
N GLN A 337 4.11 -12.95 3.27
CA GLN A 337 5.19 -12.43 2.43
C GLN A 337 6.58 -12.65 3.06
N ILE A 338 6.71 -12.48 4.37
CA ILE A 338 7.98 -12.76 5.08
C ILE A 338 8.32 -14.24 4.98
N LEU A 339 7.36 -15.14 5.21
CA LEU A 339 7.56 -16.60 5.14
C LEU A 339 8.05 -17.01 3.74
N VAL A 340 7.38 -16.56 2.68
CA VAL A 340 7.79 -16.85 1.30
C VAL A 340 9.19 -16.31 1.01
N THR A 341 9.47 -15.08 1.43
CA THR A 341 10.80 -14.46 1.21
C THR A 341 11.89 -15.24 1.92
N ARG A 342 11.67 -15.65 3.16
CA ARG A 342 12.62 -16.47 3.92
C ARG A 342 12.81 -17.85 3.32
N ALA A 343 11.74 -18.51 2.88
CA ALA A 343 11.81 -19.79 2.19
C ALA A 343 12.69 -19.71 0.93
N ILE A 344 12.54 -18.65 0.14
CA ILE A 344 13.40 -18.42 -1.05
C ILE A 344 14.86 -18.25 -0.64
N VAL A 345 15.16 -17.47 0.40
CA VAL A 345 16.54 -17.29 0.88
C VAL A 345 17.11 -18.59 1.45
N LEU A 346 16.33 -19.37 2.20
CA LEU A 346 16.72 -20.70 2.70
C LEU A 346 17.04 -21.64 1.55
N MET A 347 16.22 -21.64 0.49
CA MET A 347 16.47 -22.41 -0.72
C MET A 347 17.78 -22.00 -1.40
N LYS A 348 18.04 -20.69 -1.55
CA LYS A 348 19.33 -20.17 -2.08
C LYS A 348 20.51 -20.53 -1.18
N ASN A 349 20.30 -20.59 0.12
CA ASN A 349 21.32 -20.96 1.12
C ASN A 349 21.53 -22.49 1.20
N GLY A 350 20.71 -23.30 0.51
CA GLY A 350 20.79 -24.76 0.50
C GLY A 350 20.04 -25.46 1.63
N ASP A 351 19.35 -24.74 2.53
CA ASP A 351 18.51 -25.33 3.58
C ASP A 351 17.12 -25.65 3.04
N LEU A 352 17.06 -26.66 2.19
CA LEU A 352 15.84 -27.06 1.49
C LEU A 352 14.76 -27.59 2.44
N VAL A 353 15.15 -28.21 3.55
CA VAL A 353 14.20 -28.76 4.53
C VAL A 353 13.44 -27.64 5.22
N GLU A 354 14.15 -26.62 5.68
CA GLU A 354 13.50 -25.47 6.31
C GLU A 354 12.75 -24.61 5.28
N ALA A 355 13.30 -24.46 4.07
CA ALA A 355 12.61 -23.77 2.97
C ALA A 355 11.23 -24.38 2.68
N ARG A 356 11.13 -25.72 2.64
CA ARG A 356 9.86 -26.43 2.45
C ARG A 356 8.84 -26.08 3.54
N LYS A 357 9.24 -26.17 4.81
CA LYS A 357 8.34 -25.87 5.95
C LYS A 357 7.79 -24.46 5.88
N GLU A 358 8.64 -23.50 5.52
CA GLU A 358 8.26 -22.09 5.39
C GLU A 358 7.27 -21.85 4.25
N PHE A 359 7.49 -22.48 3.10
CA PHE A 359 6.53 -22.43 1.98
C PHE A 359 5.18 -23.08 2.34
N GLU A 360 5.19 -24.22 3.02
CA GLU A 360 3.97 -24.87 3.52
C GLU A 360 3.24 -23.99 4.55
N SER A 361 3.98 -23.35 5.46
CA SER A 361 3.43 -22.38 6.42
C SER A 361 2.78 -21.19 5.72
N ALA A 362 3.43 -20.67 4.66
CA ALA A 362 2.87 -19.59 3.86
C ALA A 362 1.55 -20.00 3.18
N LEU A 363 1.46 -21.22 2.62
CA LEU A 363 0.20 -21.73 2.06
C LEU A 363 -0.90 -21.84 3.12
N MET A 364 -0.58 -22.39 4.30
CA MET A 364 -1.53 -22.52 5.41
C MET A 364 -2.03 -21.16 5.93
N SER A 365 -1.24 -20.09 5.74
CA SER A 365 -1.65 -18.73 6.10
C SER A 365 -2.65 -18.09 5.12
N GLY A 366 -3.04 -18.80 4.06
CA GLY A 366 -4.02 -18.33 3.07
C GLY A 366 -3.39 -17.73 1.80
N ASN A 367 -2.07 -17.81 1.63
CA ASN A 367 -1.43 -17.35 0.40
C ASN A 367 -1.70 -18.35 -0.75
N THR A 368 -2.47 -17.93 -1.76
CA THR A 368 -2.89 -18.78 -2.87
C THR A 368 -2.10 -18.54 -4.17
N GLN A 369 -1.02 -17.75 -4.13
CA GLN A 369 -0.26 -17.41 -5.32
C GLN A 369 0.31 -18.67 -6.00
N PRO A 370 0.13 -18.85 -7.33
CA PRO A 370 0.64 -20.03 -8.03
C PRO A 370 2.15 -20.22 -7.88
N LYS A 371 2.89 -19.10 -7.87
CA LYS A 371 4.34 -19.06 -7.73
C LYS A 371 4.84 -19.76 -6.45
N LEU A 372 4.08 -19.69 -5.37
CA LEU A 372 4.42 -20.36 -4.11
C LEU A 372 4.44 -21.88 -4.27
N ARG A 373 3.44 -22.43 -4.97
CA ARG A 373 3.37 -23.86 -5.29
C ARG A 373 4.46 -24.27 -6.27
N GLU A 374 4.83 -23.40 -7.22
CA GLU A 374 5.97 -23.66 -8.11
C GLU A 374 7.28 -23.80 -7.31
N TYR A 375 7.54 -22.94 -6.32
CA TYR A 375 8.71 -23.07 -5.46
C TYR A 375 8.68 -24.36 -4.60
N LEU A 376 7.50 -24.78 -4.13
CA LEU A 376 7.36 -26.07 -3.44
C LEU A 376 7.68 -27.25 -4.35
N VAL A 377 7.24 -27.21 -5.61
CA VAL A 377 7.63 -28.24 -6.60
C VAL A 377 9.15 -28.28 -6.74
N GLU A 378 9.81 -27.13 -6.86
CA GLU A 378 11.26 -27.07 -6.98
C GLU A 378 11.98 -27.63 -5.74
N VAL A 379 11.60 -27.19 -4.54
CA VAL A 379 12.21 -27.64 -3.28
C VAL A 379 11.97 -29.13 -3.05
N CYS A 380 10.74 -29.63 -3.19
CA CYS A 380 10.44 -31.05 -3.02
C CYS A 380 11.18 -31.92 -4.03
N TYR A 381 11.31 -31.44 -5.28
CA TYR A 381 12.07 -32.14 -6.31
C TYR A 381 13.56 -32.24 -5.95
N GLN A 382 14.16 -31.15 -5.47
CA GLN A 382 15.57 -31.15 -5.03
C GLN A 382 15.80 -32.03 -3.79
N LEU A 383 14.82 -32.11 -2.89
CA LEU A 383 14.82 -33.02 -1.75
C LEU A 383 14.59 -34.49 -2.14
N GLY A 384 14.15 -34.77 -3.37
CA GLY A 384 13.80 -36.11 -3.84
C GLY A 384 12.45 -36.62 -3.36
N ASP A 385 11.61 -35.77 -2.76
CA ASP A 385 10.23 -36.10 -2.38
C ASP A 385 9.30 -35.93 -3.59
N TYR A 386 9.36 -36.91 -4.48
CA TYR A 386 8.59 -36.87 -5.73
C TYR A 386 7.09 -37.00 -5.50
N ASP A 387 6.65 -37.71 -4.46
CA ASP A 387 5.22 -37.84 -4.15
C ASP A 387 4.61 -36.47 -3.82
N ALA A 388 5.30 -35.66 -3.00
CA ALA A 388 4.88 -34.29 -2.73
C ALA A 388 4.89 -33.41 -4.00
N VAL A 389 5.85 -33.60 -4.91
CA VAL A 389 5.86 -32.88 -6.21
C VAL A 389 4.61 -33.20 -7.01
N GLU A 390 4.20 -34.47 -7.06
CA GLU A 390 2.99 -34.88 -7.79
C GLU A 390 1.74 -34.24 -7.20
N GLU A 391 1.56 -34.29 -5.88
CA GLU A 391 0.41 -33.70 -5.21
C GLU A 391 0.29 -32.19 -5.52
N VAL A 392 1.41 -31.47 -5.46
CA VAL A 392 1.43 -30.04 -5.74
C VAL A 392 1.13 -29.77 -7.22
N LEU A 393 1.72 -30.53 -8.15
CA LEU A 393 1.46 -30.38 -9.59
C LEU A 393 0.01 -30.71 -9.97
N ILE A 394 -0.58 -31.74 -9.38
CA ILE A 394 -2.00 -32.07 -9.55
C ILE A 394 -2.87 -30.89 -9.10
N SER A 395 -2.56 -30.29 -7.95
CA SER A 395 -3.28 -29.12 -7.46
C SER A 395 -3.16 -27.92 -8.43
N LEU A 396 -1.96 -27.68 -8.98
CA LEU A 396 -1.69 -26.60 -9.92
C LEU A 396 -2.41 -26.80 -11.25
N ILE A 397 -2.43 -28.02 -11.79
CA ILE A 397 -3.13 -28.34 -13.04
C ILE A 397 -4.64 -28.21 -12.87
N ARG A 398 -5.19 -28.67 -11.74
CA ARG A 398 -6.62 -28.53 -11.42
C ARG A 398 -7.04 -27.06 -11.36
N ASP A 399 -6.26 -26.23 -10.69
CA ASP A 399 -6.61 -24.83 -10.47
C ASP A 399 -6.29 -23.95 -11.70
N PHE A 400 -5.34 -24.37 -12.55
CA PHE A 400 -4.89 -23.64 -13.74
C PHE A 400 -4.80 -24.55 -14.98
N PRO A 401 -5.93 -25.09 -15.48
CA PRO A 401 -5.94 -26.10 -16.55
C PRO A 401 -5.34 -25.60 -17.87
N ASN A 402 -5.36 -24.30 -18.13
CA ASN A 402 -4.81 -23.69 -19.35
C ASN A 402 -3.30 -23.40 -19.26
N LYS A 403 -2.66 -23.59 -18.10
CA LYS A 403 -1.22 -23.37 -17.90
C LYS A 403 -0.45 -24.66 -18.22
N SER A 404 -0.24 -24.87 -19.51
CA SER A 404 0.46 -26.05 -20.05
C SER A 404 1.87 -26.29 -19.48
N GLY A 405 2.54 -25.27 -18.93
CA GLY A 405 3.81 -25.43 -18.23
C GLY A 405 3.78 -26.47 -17.10
N TYR A 406 2.68 -26.58 -16.36
CA TYR A 406 2.55 -27.55 -15.27
C TYR A 406 2.42 -28.99 -15.79
N LEU A 407 1.75 -29.19 -16.94
CA LEU A 407 1.70 -30.49 -17.62
C LEU A 407 3.10 -30.92 -18.06
N MET A 408 3.92 -29.98 -18.54
CA MET A 408 5.31 -30.24 -18.92
C MET A 408 6.16 -30.65 -17.71
N MET A 409 6.07 -29.91 -16.60
CA MET A 409 6.77 -30.25 -15.35
C MET A 409 6.39 -31.66 -14.86
N PHE A 410 5.09 -31.99 -14.92
CA PHE A 410 4.60 -33.29 -14.48
C PHE A 410 5.02 -34.42 -15.42
N ALA A 411 4.96 -34.21 -16.74
CA ALA A 411 5.44 -35.19 -17.71
C ALA A 411 6.93 -35.49 -17.52
N ASN A 412 7.76 -34.47 -17.28
CA ASN A 412 9.19 -34.65 -17.02
C ASN A 412 9.45 -35.49 -15.75
N LEU A 413 8.66 -35.29 -14.70
CA LEU A 413 8.73 -36.12 -13.50
C LEU A 413 8.38 -37.58 -13.80
N LYS A 414 7.28 -37.83 -14.52
CA LYS A 414 6.86 -39.18 -14.91
C LYS A 414 7.87 -39.89 -15.80
N ILE A 415 8.51 -39.17 -16.72
CA ILE A 415 9.61 -39.70 -17.53
C ILE A 415 10.79 -40.13 -16.65
N LYS A 416 11.17 -39.30 -15.66
CA LYS A 416 12.25 -39.62 -14.71
C LYS A 416 11.93 -40.87 -13.88
N GLN A 417 10.68 -41.03 -13.47
CA GLN A 417 10.19 -42.22 -12.77
C GLN A 417 9.96 -43.43 -13.69
N GLN A 418 10.22 -43.31 -15.00
CA GLN A 418 9.96 -44.32 -16.02
C GLN A 418 8.47 -44.71 -16.18
N GLN A 419 7.56 -43.86 -15.71
CA GLN A 419 6.11 -43.97 -15.88
C GLN A 419 5.70 -43.38 -17.23
N PHE A 420 6.12 -44.04 -18.31
CA PHE A 420 5.92 -43.55 -19.69
C PHE A 420 4.44 -43.42 -20.10
N PRO A 421 3.51 -44.33 -19.72
CA PRO A 421 2.10 -44.18 -20.08
C PRO A 421 1.47 -42.88 -19.54
N GLU A 422 1.76 -42.52 -18.29
CA GLU A 422 1.29 -41.30 -17.66
C GLU A 422 1.93 -40.06 -18.28
N ALA A 423 3.24 -40.12 -18.55
CA ALA A 423 3.96 -39.04 -19.25
C ALA A 423 3.35 -38.76 -20.63
N ILE A 424 3.02 -39.80 -21.39
CA ILE A 424 2.37 -39.69 -22.71
C ILE A 424 1.04 -38.95 -22.59
N ARG A 425 0.17 -39.33 -21.65
CA ARG A 425 -1.14 -38.66 -21.43
C ARG A 425 -0.98 -37.17 -21.12
N LEU A 426 0.02 -36.83 -20.28
CA LEU A 426 0.30 -35.43 -19.92
C LEU A 426 0.78 -34.61 -21.11
N LEU A 427 1.61 -35.19 -22.00
CA LEU A 427 2.09 -34.53 -23.21
C LEU A 427 1.03 -34.45 -24.31
N GLU A 428 0.17 -35.46 -24.45
CA GLU A 428 -1.02 -35.40 -25.32
C GLU A 428 -1.90 -34.20 -24.88
N ASN A 429 -2.21 -34.08 -23.59
CA ASN A 429 -2.95 -32.94 -23.03
C ASN A 429 -2.25 -31.60 -23.25
N TYR A 430 -0.91 -31.56 -23.14
CA TYR A 430 -0.12 -30.36 -23.42
C TYR A 430 -0.31 -29.88 -24.87
N LEU A 431 -0.31 -30.80 -25.83
CA LEU A 431 -0.45 -30.48 -27.25
C LEU A 431 -1.88 -30.09 -27.63
N THR A 432 -2.90 -30.54 -26.89
CA THR A 432 -4.27 -30.00 -27.03
C THR A 432 -4.32 -28.50 -26.74
N ILE A 433 -3.49 -28.01 -25.80
CA ILE A 433 -3.38 -26.59 -25.46
C ILE A 433 -2.42 -25.85 -26.41
N ASN A 434 -1.32 -26.51 -26.83
CA ASN A 434 -0.29 -25.91 -27.69
C ASN A 434 0.00 -26.81 -28.91
N PRO A 435 -0.92 -26.87 -29.90
CA PRO A 435 -0.83 -27.82 -31.01
C PRO A 435 0.40 -27.60 -31.91
N GLN A 436 0.96 -26.39 -31.91
CA GLN A 436 2.11 -26.03 -32.74
C GLN A 436 3.47 -26.23 -32.05
N ASN A 437 3.50 -26.79 -30.82
CA ASN A 437 4.76 -26.98 -30.12
C ASN A 437 5.51 -28.23 -30.65
N GLY A 438 6.33 -28.01 -31.67
CA GLY A 438 7.09 -29.08 -32.32
C GLY A 438 8.16 -29.75 -31.45
N GLU A 439 8.69 -29.07 -30.42
CA GLU A 439 9.63 -29.70 -29.50
C GLU A 439 8.94 -30.78 -28.67
N VAL A 440 7.77 -30.45 -28.12
CA VAL A 440 6.98 -31.39 -27.32
C VAL A 440 6.43 -32.52 -28.18
N GLY A 441 5.98 -32.21 -29.39
CA GLY A 441 5.60 -33.22 -30.37
C GLY A 441 6.70 -34.25 -30.63
N LYS A 442 7.94 -33.81 -30.85
CA LYS A 442 9.10 -34.72 -31.04
C LYS A 442 9.37 -35.58 -29.81
N ARG A 443 9.27 -35.01 -28.60
CA ARG A 443 9.40 -35.78 -27.34
C ARG A 443 8.33 -36.85 -27.22
N LEU A 444 7.09 -36.53 -27.59
CA LEU A 444 5.96 -37.47 -27.56
C LEU A 444 6.13 -38.60 -28.59
N VAL A 445 6.60 -38.30 -29.81
CA VAL A 445 6.95 -39.31 -30.83
C VAL A 445 8.00 -40.29 -30.28
N ALA A 446 9.05 -39.80 -29.63
CA ALA A 446 10.08 -40.65 -29.04
C ALA A 446 9.51 -41.57 -27.94
N LEU A 447 8.59 -41.07 -27.11
CA LEU A 447 7.92 -41.88 -26.08
C LEU A 447 6.96 -42.92 -26.66
N TYR A 448 6.25 -42.59 -27.75
CA TYR A 448 5.43 -43.58 -28.46
C TYR A 448 6.29 -44.72 -29.02
N GLY A 449 7.42 -44.39 -29.65
CA GLY A 449 8.37 -45.40 -30.12
C GLY A 449 8.88 -46.29 -28.99
N LYS A 450 9.25 -45.68 -27.85
CA LYS A 450 9.72 -46.41 -26.66
C LYS A 450 8.66 -47.33 -26.04
N THR A 451 7.38 -46.97 -26.15
CA THR A 451 6.25 -47.75 -25.61
C THR A 451 5.58 -48.68 -26.64
N GLY A 452 6.14 -48.80 -27.85
CA GLY A 452 5.63 -49.67 -28.91
C GLY A 452 4.41 -49.14 -29.67
N GLN A 453 4.01 -47.89 -29.45
CA GLN A 453 2.89 -47.23 -30.12
C GLN A 453 3.31 -46.64 -31.47
N MET A 454 3.85 -47.48 -32.37
CA MET A 454 4.49 -47.03 -33.63
C MET A 454 3.53 -46.31 -34.59
N GLU A 455 2.25 -46.71 -34.63
CA GLU A 455 1.25 -46.06 -35.47
C GLU A 455 1.01 -44.60 -35.03
N LYS A 456 0.87 -44.36 -33.72
CA LYS A 456 0.75 -43.01 -33.16
C LYS A 456 2.01 -42.18 -33.38
N ALA A 457 3.19 -42.80 -33.23
CA ALA A 457 4.47 -42.14 -33.50
C ALA A 457 4.56 -41.66 -34.95
N HIS A 458 4.16 -42.51 -35.91
CA HIS A 458 4.18 -42.19 -37.33
C HIS A 458 3.17 -41.09 -37.70
N ALA A 459 1.94 -41.20 -37.21
CA ALA A 459 0.90 -40.20 -37.46
C ALA A 459 1.30 -38.80 -36.98
N LEU A 460 1.78 -38.69 -35.73
CA LEU A 460 2.20 -37.41 -35.16
C LEU A 460 3.44 -36.84 -35.88
N LEU A 461 4.35 -37.69 -36.36
CA LEU A 461 5.52 -37.24 -37.13
C LEU A 461 5.10 -36.58 -38.46
N ILE A 462 4.08 -37.12 -39.13
CA ILE A 462 3.53 -36.55 -40.37
C ILE A 462 2.93 -35.16 -40.07
N GLU A 463 2.06 -35.06 -39.05
CA GLU A 463 1.42 -33.81 -38.64
C GLU A 463 2.46 -32.71 -38.32
N LEU A 464 3.52 -33.06 -37.60
CA LEU A 464 4.60 -32.14 -37.25
C LEU A 464 5.38 -31.65 -38.48
N ASN A 465 5.62 -32.52 -39.47
CA ASN A 465 6.33 -32.16 -40.70
C ASN A 465 5.47 -31.27 -41.63
N GLU A 466 4.16 -31.54 -41.71
CA GLU A 466 3.23 -30.71 -42.47
C GLU A 466 3.07 -29.30 -41.88
N ALA A 467 3.10 -29.17 -40.55
CA ALA A 467 3.04 -27.88 -39.86
C ALA A 467 4.28 -27.00 -40.16
N VAL A 468 5.46 -27.62 -40.21
CA VAL A 468 6.72 -26.94 -40.58
C VAL A 468 6.69 -26.48 -42.04
N ALA A 469 6.19 -27.32 -42.96
CA ALA A 469 6.08 -26.98 -44.38
C ALA A 469 5.10 -25.84 -44.69
N LYS A 470 4.18 -25.51 -43.78
CA LYS A 470 3.23 -24.39 -43.91
C LYS A 470 3.75 -23.06 -43.33
N THR A 471 4.87 -23.09 -42.59
CA THR A 471 5.45 -21.91 -41.92
C THR A 471 6.77 -21.44 -42.53
N THR A 472 7.32 -22.21 -43.47
CA THR A 472 8.37 -21.82 -44.44
C THR A 472 7.75 -21.45 -45.78
#